data_AF-W0DWW5-F1
#
_entry.id   AF-W0DWW5-F1
#
_cell.length_a   1.000
_cell.length_b   1.000
_cell.length_c   1.000
_cell.angle_alpha   90.00
_cell.angle_beta   90.00
_cell.angle_gamma   90.00
#
_symmetry.space_group_name_H-M   'P 1'
#
loop_
_entity.id
_entity.type
_entity.pdbx_description
1 polymer ?
#
loop_
_entity_poly.entity_id
_entity_poly.type
_entity_poly.pdbx_seq_one_letter_code
_entity_poly.pdbx_strand_id
1 'polypeptide(L)'
;MALEKNEEFMPKRVQHYHDYLQRALPGKVFVKYRRAYIRNISYSLQYMEYISYIMTSLPTHAVIESQLIKTFVITGSSVIESILWMLLKGNNLNKQLEWEEIQKRETNKFTDSGSDYKFEVTHYRKLENPVDVEMKFIDMCKRAEKTKILGFESEVYSKLNHLRKLRNRVHIHSVQHDRDNDFWTFSRQDMVLMARTIISVLKADIFSPYPNYENMFDWLVAIGNEEPNNLMQSTAKAAIN
;
A
#
# COMPACT_ATOMS: atom_id res chain seq x y z
N MET A 1 -42.32 10.35 -7.32
CA MET A 1 -41.55 11.22 -6.41
C MET A 1 -40.18 11.38 -7.05
N ALA A 2 -39.92 12.53 -7.68
CA ALA A 2 -38.62 12.79 -8.29
C ALA A 2 -37.59 12.88 -7.16
N LEU A 3 -36.57 12.02 -7.21
CA LEU A 3 -35.39 12.17 -6.36
C LEU A 3 -34.78 13.52 -6.69
N GLU A 4 -34.87 14.47 -5.78
CA GLU A 4 -34.14 15.72 -5.86
C GLU A 4 -32.66 15.38 -6.10
N LYS A 5 -32.07 16.00 -7.12
CA LYS A 5 -30.63 15.91 -7.38
C LYS A 5 -29.92 16.56 -6.20
N ASN A 6 -29.58 15.76 -5.19
CA ASN A 6 -28.54 16.11 -4.23
C ASN A 6 -27.30 16.50 -5.04
N GLU A 7 -26.60 17.55 -4.61
CA GLU A 7 -25.32 17.94 -5.21
C GLU A 7 -24.42 16.70 -5.31
N GLU A 8 -24.22 16.22 -6.54
CA GLU A 8 -23.54 14.97 -6.79
C GLU A 8 -22.05 15.20 -6.53
N PHE A 9 -21.53 14.57 -5.48
CA PHE A 9 -20.12 14.66 -5.17
C PHE A 9 -19.29 14.13 -6.33
N MET A 10 -18.35 14.97 -6.77
CA MET A 10 -17.38 14.65 -7.78
C MET A 10 -16.00 14.66 -7.13
N PRO A 11 -15.27 13.52 -7.11
CA PRO A 11 -13.86 13.51 -6.72
C PRO A 11 -13.06 14.52 -7.53
N LYS A 12 -11.90 14.95 -7.00
CA LYS A 12 -11.00 15.82 -7.76
C LYS A 12 -10.68 15.17 -9.10
N ARG A 13 -10.58 16.00 -10.14
CA ARG A 13 -10.19 15.52 -11.48
C ARG A 13 -8.88 14.77 -11.38
N VAL A 14 -8.83 13.56 -11.94
CA VAL A 14 -7.62 12.73 -11.96
C VAL A 14 -6.39 13.46 -12.49
N GLN A 15 -6.59 14.43 -13.39
CA GLN A 15 -5.52 15.26 -13.94
C GLN A 15 -4.75 16.03 -12.86
N HIS A 16 -5.41 16.45 -11.78
CA HIS A 16 -4.74 17.14 -10.68
C HIS A 16 -3.74 16.19 -9.98
N TYR A 17 -4.14 14.96 -9.63
CA TYR A 17 -3.24 13.96 -9.06
C TYR A 17 -2.09 13.62 -10.02
N HIS A 18 -2.41 13.48 -11.31
CA HIS A 18 -1.40 13.22 -12.33
C HIS A 18 -0.36 14.34 -12.39
N ASP A 19 -0.79 15.60 -12.44
CA ASP A 19 0.10 16.75 -12.56
C ASP A 19 0.96 16.93 -11.30
N TYR A 20 0.38 16.69 -10.13
CA TYR A 20 1.13 16.63 -8.87
C TYR A 20 2.25 15.60 -8.96
N LEU A 21 1.91 14.33 -9.21
CA LEU A 21 2.90 13.24 -9.23
C LEU A 21 3.94 13.42 -10.34
N GLN A 22 3.52 13.90 -11.51
CA GLN A 22 4.39 14.16 -12.66
C GLN A 22 5.48 15.19 -12.33
N ARG A 23 5.11 16.24 -11.59
CA ARG A 23 5.99 17.37 -11.25
C ARG A 23 6.78 17.14 -9.95
N ALA A 24 6.13 16.55 -8.96
CA ALA A 24 6.69 16.36 -7.63
C ALA A 24 7.78 15.27 -7.63
N LEU A 25 7.64 14.22 -8.45
CA LEU A 25 8.71 13.24 -8.63
C LEU A 25 9.87 13.87 -9.40
N PRO A 26 11.09 13.94 -8.82
CA PRO A 26 12.22 14.64 -9.42
C PRO A 26 12.50 14.06 -10.81
N GLY A 27 12.78 14.94 -11.78
CA GLY A 27 13.05 14.57 -13.17
C GLY A 27 14.24 13.62 -13.38
N LYS A 28 14.94 13.25 -12.30
CA LYS A 28 16.01 12.24 -12.25
C LYS A 28 15.49 10.80 -12.12
N VAL A 29 14.21 10.59 -11.81
CA VAL A 29 13.60 9.26 -11.68
C VAL A 29 13.21 8.75 -13.07
N PHE A 30 14.16 8.09 -13.76
CA PHE A 30 13.93 7.50 -15.07
C PHE A 30 13.45 6.06 -14.93
N VAL A 31 12.20 5.83 -15.31
CA VAL A 31 11.59 4.50 -15.26
C VAL A 31 10.78 4.24 -16.53
N LYS A 32 10.95 3.05 -17.11
CA LYS A 32 10.16 2.61 -18.27
C LYS A 32 8.68 2.65 -17.91
N TYR A 33 7.85 3.19 -18.81
CA TYR A 33 6.41 3.36 -18.61
C TYR A 33 6.01 4.29 -17.44
N ARG A 34 6.86 5.24 -17.03
CA ARG A 34 6.59 6.23 -15.96
C ARG A 34 5.17 6.82 -15.98
N ARG A 35 4.67 7.18 -17.17
CA ARG A 35 3.32 7.73 -17.35
C ARG A 35 2.21 6.76 -16.91
N ALA A 36 2.36 5.46 -17.15
CA ALA A 36 1.38 4.45 -16.77
C ALA A 36 1.33 4.29 -15.25
N TYR A 37 2.49 4.24 -14.57
CA TYR A 37 2.54 4.20 -13.11
C TYR A 37 1.87 5.44 -12.49
N ILE A 38 2.19 6.64 -12.98
CA ILE A 38 1.57 7.88 -12.50
C ILE A 38 0.05 7.84 -12.69
N ARG A 39 -0.43 7.38 -13.85
CA ARG A 39 -1.87 7.24 -14.13
C ARG A 39 -2.54 6.27 -13.18
N ASN A 40 -1.95 5.09 -12.97
CA ASN A 40 -2.49 4.08 -12.05
C ASN A 40 -2.55 4.61 -10.62
N ILE A 41 -1.50 5.29 -10.15
CA ILE A 41 -1.50 5.95 -8.83
C ILE A 41 -2.61 7.01 -8.76
N SER A 42 -2.77 7.81 -9.82
CA SER A 42 -3.78 8.87 -9.87
C SER A 42 -5.21 8.31 -9.83
N TYR A 43 -5.48 7.22 -10.54
CA TYR A 43 -6.78 6.54 -10.49
C TYR A 43 -7.07 5.98 -9.09
N SER A 44 -6.06 5.34 -8.47
CA SER A 44 -6.18 4.83 -7.11
C SER A 44 -6.45 5.94 -6.09
N LEU A 45 -5.75 7.08 -6.18
CA LEU A 45 -5.99 8.23 -5.29
C LEU A 45 -7.40 8.81 -5.46
N GLN A 46 -7.87 8.95 -6.70
CA GLN A 46 -9.24 9.41 -6.96
C GLN A 46 -10.29 8.43 -6.41
N TYR A 47 -10.03 7.12 -6.53
CA TYR A 47 -10.93 6.11 -5.97
C TYR A 47 -10.92 6.11 -4.44
N MET A 48 -9.76 6.32 -3.81
CA MET A 48 -9.67 6.48 -2.35
C MET A 48 -10.40 7.72 -1.85
N GLU A 49 -10.32 8.84 -2.58
CA GLU A 49 -11.10 10.06 -2.29
C GLU A 49 -12.61 9.78 -2.36
N TYR A 50 -13.05 9.00 -3.37
CA TYR A 50 -14.44 8.57 -3.47
C TYR A 50 -14.87 7.69 -2.28
N ILE A 51 -14.06 6.70 -1.89
CA ILE A 51 -14.35 5.86 -0.72
C ILE A 51 -14.47 6.72 0.55
N SER A 52 -13.56 7.69 0.74
CA SER A 52 -13.61 8.62 1.86
C SER A 52 -14.96 9.35 1.91
N TYR A 53 -15.41 9.89 0.78
CA TYR A 53 -16.68 10.59 0.70
C TYR A 53 -17.86 9.69 1.05
N ILE A 54 -17.94 8.50 0.45
CA ILE A 54 -19.02 7.55 0.72
C ILE A 54 -19.11 7.22 2.22
N MET A 55 -17.97 7.01 2.87
CA MET A 55 -17.91 6.71 4.29
C MET A 55 -18.29 7.88 5.19
N THR A 56 -18.10 9.13 4.76
CA THR A 56 -18.45 10.31 5.56
C THR A 56 -19.86 10.82 5.31
N SER A 57 -20.42 10.53 4.12
CA SER A 57 -21.62 11.21 3.63
C SER A 57 -22.83 10.30 3.48
N LEU A 58 -22.64 8.98 3.47
CA LEU A 58 -23.74 8.02 3.38
C LEU A 58 -23.83 7.17 4.65
N PRO A 59 -25.03 6.85 5.15
CA PRO A 59 -25.18 5.85 6.19
C PRO A 59 -24.76 4.49 5.63
N THR A 60 -23.76 3.87 6.24
CA THR A 60 -23.27 2.53 5.86
C THR A 60 -23.52 1.53 6.97
N HIS A 61 -23.93 0.31 6.60
CA HIS A 61 -23.93 -0.81 7.55
C HIS A 61 -22.48 -1.21 7.91
N ALA A 62 -22.27 -1.71 9.13
CA ALA A 62 -20.94 -2.04 9.65
C ALA A 62 -20.13 -2.99 8.75
N VAL A 63 -20.79 -3.93 8.06
CA VAL A 63 -20.11 -4.84 7.11
C VAL A 63 -19.60 -4.07 5.89
N ILE A 64 -20.41 -3.16 5.33
CA ILE A 64 -20.02 -2.32 4.19
C ILE A 64 -18.91 -1.37 4.58
N GLU A 65 -18.99 -0.78 5.77
CA GLU A 65 -17.93 0.07 6.31
C GLU A 65 -16.60 -0.69 6.39
N SER A 66 -16.60 -1.90 6.95
CA SER A 66 -15.39 -2.74 7.02
C SER A 66 -14.82 -3.07 5.64
N GLN A 67 -15.68 -3.37 4.65
CA GLN A 67 -15.24 -3.62 3.27
C GLN A 67 -14.69 -2.37 2.58
N LEU A 68 -15.26 -1.20 2.84
CA LEU A 68 -14.75 0.09 2.35
C LEU A 68 -13.38 0.40 2.97
N ILE A 69 -13.21 0.21 4.28
CA ILE A 69 -11.94 0.34 4.99
C ILE A 69 -10.89 -0.61 4.40
N LYS A 70 -11.23 -1.89 4.23
CA LYS A 70 -10.35 -2.87 3.60
C LYS A 70 -9.90 -2.42 2.22
N THR A 71 -10.84 -1.98 1.40
CA THR A 71 -10.57 -1.51 0.03
C THR A 71 -9.68 -0.28 0.04
N PHE A 72 -9.92 0.67 0.94
CA PHE A 72 -9.09 1.85 1.14
C PHE A 72 -7.65 1.48 1.51
N VAL A 73 -7.46 0.56 2.46
CA VAL A 73 -6.14 0.08 2.91
C VAL A 73 -5.41 -0.71 1.82
N ILE A 74 -6.09 -1.59 1.08
CA ILE A 74 -5.45 -2.34 -0.01
C ILE A 74 -5.05 -1.42 -1.16
N THR A 75 -5.94 -0.50 -1.55
CA THR A 75 -5.68 0.48 -2.61
C THR A 75 -4.54 1.41 -2.21
N GLY A 76 -4.56 1.90 -0.97
CA GLY A 76 -3.51 2.74 -0.41
C GLY A 76 -2.15 2.05 -0.34
N SER A 77 -2.12 0.78 0.04
CA SER A 77 -0.90 -0.03 0.01
C SER A 77 -0.33 -0.14 -1.40
N SER A 78 -1.19 -0.32 -2.40
CA SER A 78 -0.79 -0.43 -3.82
C SER A 78 -0.24 0.91 -4.37
N VAL A 79 -0.79 2.04 -3.90
CA VAL A 79 -0.24 3.38 -4.18
C VAL A 79 1.17 3.52 -3.62
N ILE A 80 1.36 3.20 -2.34
CA ILE A 80 2.68 3.27 -1.68
C ILE A 80 3.66 2.32 -2.39
N GLU A 81 3.25 1.09 -2.69
CA GLU A 81 4.04 0.09 -3.41
C GLU A 81 4.52 0.63 -4.76
N SER A 82 3.63 1.23 -5.55
CA SER A 82 3.96 1.80 -6.86
C SER A 82 4.93 2.99 -6.74
N ILE A 83 4.74 3.86 -5.75
CA ILE A 83 5.64 5.00 -5.49
C ILE A 83 7.03 4.50 -5.10
N LEU A 84 7.11 3.58 -4.13
CA LEU A 84 8.39 3.01 -3.69
C LEU A 84 9.10 2.32 -4.85
N TRP A 85 8.39 1.56 -5.67
CA TRP A 85 8.95 0.92 -6.84
C TRP A 85 9.56 1.93 -7.80
N MET A 86 8.83 3.00 -8.14
CA MET A 86 9.32 4.05 -9.04
C MET A 86 10.57 4.74 -8.47
N LEU A 87 10.56 5.08 -7.19
CA LEU A 87 11.68 5.75 -6.53
C LEU A 87 12.91 4.84 -6.48
N LEU A 88 12.76 3.59 -6.04
CA LEU A 88 13.87 2.63 -5.97
C LEU A 88 14.43 2.34 -7.36
N LYS A 89 13.56 2.14 -8.36
CA LYS A 89 13.99 1.83 -9.71
C LYS A 89 14.68 3.01 -10.38
N GLY A 90 14.09 4.20 -10.30
CA GLY A 90 14.64 5.39 -10.94
C GLY A 90 15.91 5.92 -10.28
N ASN A 91 16.23 5.48 -9.06
CA ASN A 91 17.51 5.77 -8.39
C ASN A 91 18.51 4.60 -8.44
N ASN A 92 18.26 3.56 -9.23
CA ASN A 92 19.11 2.35 -9.31
C ASN A 92 19.35 1.65 -7.96
N LEU A 93 18.36 1.71 -7.06
CA LEU A 93 18.38 1.07 -5.74
C LEU A 93 17.58 -0.25 -5.71
N ASN A 94 17.06 -0.67 -6.87
CA ASN A 94 16.30 -1.90 -6.98
C ASN A 94 17.19 -3.14 -6.79
N LYS A 95 16.58 -4.26 -6.40
CA LYS A 95 17.29 -5.54 -6.31
C LYS A 95 17.69 -5.99 -7.71
N GLN A 96 18.93 -6.43 -7.85
CA GLN A 96 19.47 -7.04 -9.05
C GLN A 96 19.82 -8.51 -8.78
N LEU A 97 19.59 -9.36 -9.77
CA LEU A 97 20.03 -10.74 -9.79
C LEU A 97 21.42 -10.79 -10.36
N GLU A 98 22.38 -11.28 -9.58
CA GLU A 98 23.73 -11.58 -10.05
C GLU A 98 23.89 -13.06 -10.41
N TRP A 99 23.04 -13.91 -9.85
CA TRP A 99 23.12 -15.36 -9.94
C TRP A 99 21.77 -15.92 -10.42
N GLU A 100 21.77 -16.55 -11.57
CA GLU A 100 20.61 -17.23 -12.14
C GLU A 100 20.57 -18.68 -11.68
N GLU A 101 19.44 -19.11 -11.14
CA GLU A 101 19.21 -20.51 -10.78
C GLU A 101 19.04 -21.35 -12.06
N ILE A 102 19.98 -22.27 -12.30
CA ILE A 102 19.94 -23.14 -13.48
C ILE A 102 19.20 -24.43 -13.17
N GLN A 103 19.45 -24.99 -11.99
CA GLN A 103 18.85 -26.25 -11.61
C GLN A 103 18.74 -26.39 -10.10
N LYS A 104 17.62 -26.93 -9.66
CA LYS A 104 17.36 -27.36 -8.30
C LYS A 104 17.21 -28.87 -8.25
N ARG A 105 17.96 -29.54 -7.39
CA ARG A 105 17.85 -30.99 -7.16
C ARG A 105 17.61 -31.26 -5.69
N GLU A 106 16.60 -32.07 -5.42
CA GLU A 106 16.36 -32.62 -4.09
C GLU A 106 16.87 -34.06 -4.06
N THR A 107 17.48 -34.47 -2.94
CA THR A 107 17.79 -35.88 -2.71
C THR A 107 16.54 -36.62 -2.26
N ASN A 108 16.57 -37.94 -2.36
CA ASN A 108 15.59 -38.78 -1.67
C ASN A 108 15.62 -38.47 -0.16
N LYS A 109 14.46 -38.63 0.48
CA LYS A 109 14.36 -38.57 1.94
C LYS A 109 15.15 -39.73 2.55
N PHE A 110 15.86 -39.46 3.65
CA PHE A 110 16.55 -40.47 4.43
C PHE A 110 16.35 -40.19 5.92
N THR A 111 16.28 -41.24 6.73
CA THR A 111 16.06 -41.11 8.18
C THR A 111 17.42 -41.16 8.89
N ASP A 112 17.66 -40.20 9.79
CA ASP A 112 18.81 -40.18 10.68
C ASP A 112 18.33 -39.82 12.10
N SER A 113 18.83 -40.51 13.12
CA SER A 113 18.51 -40.20 14.53
C SER A 113 17.00 -40.06 14.83
N GLY A 114 16.17 -40.85 14.13
CA GLY A 114 14.71 -40.85 14.29
C GLY A 114 13.96 -39.71 13.57
N SER A 115 14.64 -38.89 12.77
CA SER A 115 14.04 -37.80 11.98
C SER A 115 14.32 -37.96 10.48
N ASP A 116 13.39 -37.52 9.64
CA ASP A 116 13.55 -37.56 8.18
C ASP A 116 14.23 -36.29 7.67
N TYR A 117 15.29 -36.48 6.89
CA TYR A 117 16.07 -35.44 6.25
C TYR A 117 16.03 -35.57 4.72
N LYS A 118 16.26 -34.47 4.04
CA LYS A 118 16.60 -34.43 2.61
C LYS A 118 17.57 -33.27 2.38
N PHE A 119 18.46 -33.41 1.41
CA PHE A 119 19.28 -32.32 0.94
C PHE A 119 18.64 -31.65 -0.27
N GLU A 120 18.82 -30.35 -0.36
CA GLU A 120 18.45 -29.53 -1.51
C GLU A 120 19.71 -28.85 -2.03
N VAL A 121 20.10 -29.15 -3.27
CA VAL A 121 21.26 -28.56 -3.93
C VAL A 121 20.77 -27.68 -5.06
N THR A 122 21.18 -26.42 -5.04
CA THR A 122 20.83 -25.43 -6.07
C THR A 122 22.08 -25.00 -6.83
N HIS A 123 22.05 -25.17 -8.15
CA HIS A 123 23.13 -24.80 -9.06
C HIS A 123 22.83 -23.42 -9.67
N TYR A 124 23.74 -22.48 -9.46
CA TYR A 124 23.64 -21.11 -9.96
C TYR A 124 24.70 -20.81 -11.02
N ARG A 125 24.32 -19.99 -12.01
CA ARG A 125 25.22 -19.36 -12.98
C ARG A 125 25.34 -17.88 -12.67
N LYS A 126 26.56 -17.35 -12.64
CA LYS A 126 26.77 -15.90 -12.54
C LYS A 126 26.36 -15.24 -13.86
N LEU A 127 25.53 -14.21 -13.80
CA LEU A 127 25.15 -13.42 -14.95
C LEU A 127 26.29 -12.45 -15.33
N GLU A 128 26.51 -12.27 -16.63
CA GLU A 128 27.50 -11.30 -17.14
C GLU A 128 27.10 -9.87 -16.77
N ASN A 129 25.81 -9.57 -16.81
CA ASN A 129 25.23 -8.30 -16.40
C ASN A 129 24.09 -8.56 -15.40
N PRO A 130 24.09 -7.91 -14.22
CA PRO A 130 22.99 -8.05 -13.27
C PRO A 130 21.65 -7.62 -13.87
N VAL A 131 20.60 -8.40 -13.62
CA VAL A 131 19.25 -8.14 -14.17
C VAL A 131 18.32 -7.67 -13.05
N ASP A 132 17.46 -6.71 -13.34
CA ASP A 132 16.48 -6.24 -12.37
C ASP A 132 15.50 -7.35 -11.98
N VAL A 133 15.30 -7.53 -10.68
CA VAL A 133 14.31 -8.46 -10.15
C VAL A 133 13.13 -7.69 -9.61
N GLU A 134 11.92 -8.19 -9.87
CA GLU A 134 10.73 -7.70 -9.20
C GLU A 134 10.87 -7.89 -7.68
N MET A 135 10.83 -6.77 -6.95
CA MET A 135 10.86 -6.79 -5.50
C MET A 135 9.45 -7.04 -4.97
N LYS A 136 9.32 -7.89 -3.94
CA LYS A 136 8.06 -7.95 -3.18
C LYS A 136 7.88 -6.65 -2.39
N PHE A 137 6.65 -6.28 -2.08
CA PHE A 137 6.37 -5.07 -1.27
C PHE A 137 7.22 -4.97 0.01
N ILE A 138 7.40 -6.09 0.73
CA ILE A 138 8.26 -6.13 1.92
C ILE A 138 9.73 -5.75 1.62
N ASP A 139 10.27 -6.22 0.50
CA ASP A 139 11.66 -5.97 0.12
C ASP A 139 11.83 -4.51 -0.29
N MET A 140 10.80 -3.94 -0.94
CA MET A 140 10.76 -2.51 -1.24
C MET A 140 10.74 -1.67 0.04
N CYS A 141 9.91 -2.02 1.03
CA CYS A 141 9.86 -1.32 2.32
C CYS A 141 11.23 -1.37 3.03
N LYS A 142 11.83 -2.56 3.13
CA LYS A 142 13.16 -2.74 3.75
C LYS A 142 14.25 -1.95 3.02
N ARG A 143 14.23 -1.94 1.69
CA ARG A 143 15.20 -1.20 0.88
C ARG A 143 14.99 0.31 1.03
N ALA A 144 13.75 0.79 0.99
CA ALA A 144 13.42 2.19 1.17
C ALA A 144 13.88 2.69 2.54
N GLU A 145 13.65 1.91 3.61
CA GLU A 145 14.12 2.22 4.96
C GLU A 145 15.66 2.23 5.06
N LYS A 146 16.34 1.23 4.50
CA LYS A 146 17.81 1.17 4.49
C LYS A 146 18.44 2.35 3.75
N THR A 147 17.84 2.74 2.63
CA THR A 147 18.36 3.80 1.75
C THR A 147 17.87 5.20 2.15
N LYS A 148 16.90 5.28 3.08
CA LYS A 148 16.23 6.51 3.50
C LYS A 148 15.71 7.33 2.32
N ILE A 149 15.21 6.66 1.28
CA ILE A 149 14.78 7.29 0.03
C ILE A 149 13.58 8.24 0.21
N LEU A 150 12.78 8.06 1.26
CA LEU A 150 11.69 8.97 1.65
C LEU A 150 12.12 9.99 2.72
N GLY A 151 13.42 10.11 3.02
CA GLY A 151 13.96 10.94 4.11
C GLY A 151 14.32 10.14 5.37
N PHE A 152 15.09 10.77 6.28
CA PHE A 152 15.67 10.15 7.48
C PHE A 152 14.65 9.93 8.61
N GLU A 153 13.72 10.88 8.79
CA GLU A 153 12.76 10.90 9.91
C GLU A 153 11.38 10.36 9.53
N SER A 154 11.26 9.69 8.39
CA SER A 154 9.97 9.25 7.88
C SER A 154 9.34 8.17 8.78
N GLU A 155 8.36 8.59 9.58
CA GLU A 155 7.48 7.71 10.38
C GLU A 155 6.74 6.66 9.54
N VAL A 156 6.80 6.77 8.21
CA VAL A 156 6.30 5.77 7.28
C VAL A 156 6.96 4.42 7.51
N TYR A 157 8.28 4.36 7.74
CA TYR A 157 9.01 3.08 7.76
C TYR A 157 8.50 2.12 8.85
N SER A 158 8.18 2.64 10.04
CA SER A 158 7.63 1.83 11.14
C SER A 158 6.21 1.34 10.85
N LYS A 159 5.43 2.10 10.07
CA LYS A 159 4.03 1.81 9.71
C LYS A 159 3.90 0.83 8.54
N LEU A 160 4.87 0.79 7.61
CA LEU A 160 4.84 -0.04 6.41
C LEU A 160 4.65 -1.54 6.69
N ASN A 161 5.25 -2.06 7.77
CA ASN A 161 5.13 -3.49 8.08
C ASN A 161 3.71 -3.88 8.49
N HIS A 162 3.00 -3.00 9.22
CA HIS A 162 1.59 -3.23 9.58
C HIS A 162 0.70 -3.20 8.35
N LEU A 163 0.81 -2.15 7.54
CA LEU A 163 0.01 -1.98 6.32
C LEU A 163 0.23 -3.13 5.33
N ARG A 164 1.47 -3.62 5.22
CA ARG A 164 1.79 -4.81 4.43
C ARG A 164 1.02 -6.05 4.92
N LYS A 165 0.95 -6.29 6.23
CA LYS A 165 0.22 -7.43 6.79
C LYS A 165 -1.26 -7.33 6.43
N LEU A 166 -1.86 -6.14 6.55
CA LEU A 166 -3.25 -5.90 6.15
C LEU A 166 -3.47 -6.12 4.64
N ARG A 167 -2.58 -5.62 3.78
CA ARG A 167 -2.65 -5.85 2.33
C ARG A 167 -2.67 -7.33 1.98
N ASN A 168 -1.89 -8.15 2.68
CA ASN A 168 -1.83 -9.59 2.45
C ASN A 168 -3.13 -10.34 2.81
N ARG A 169 -4.04 -9.71 3.56
CA ARG A 169 -5.39 -10.26 3.87
C ARG A 169 -6.37 -10.20 2.69
N VAL A 170 -5.92 -9.77 1.51
CA VAL A 170 -6.70 -9.91 0.26
C VAL A 170 -7.00 -11.37 -0.08
N HIS A 171 -6.15 -12.32 0.36
CA HIS A 171 -6.36 -13.75 0.18
C HIS A 171 -7.37 -14.30 1.20
N ILE A 172 -8.66 -14.12 0.92
CA ILE A 172 -9.77 -14.49 1.83
C ILE A 172 -9.83 -15.98 2.20
N HIS A 173 -9.15 -16.85 1.44
CA HIS A 173 -9.10 -18.29 1.72
C HIS A 173 -8.05 -18.66 2.78
N SER A 174 -7.16 -17.74 3.17
CA SER A 174 -6.08 -18.00 4.13
C SER A 174 -6.54 -17.85 5.60
N VAL A 175 -7.68 -18.44 5.95
CA VAL A 175 -8.31 -18.34 7.28
C VAL A 175 -7.55 -19.19 8.29
N GLN A 176 -7.22 -18.62 9.45
CA GLN A 176 -6.52 -19.30 10.56
C GLN A 176 -7.46 -19.75 11.70
N HIS A 177 -8.60 -19.06 11.90
CA HIS A 177 -9.59 -19.35 12.93
C HIS A 177 -10.94 -18.68 12.61
N ASP A 178 -12.02 -19.01 13.32
CA ASP A 178 -13.40 -18.55 12.99
C ASP A 178 -13.59 -17.02 12.96
N ARG A 179 -12.80 -16.28 13.75
CA ARG A 179 -12.80 -14.80 13.75
C ARG A 179 -11.82 -14.18 12.75
N ASP A 180 -11.14 -14.98 11.94
CA ASP A 180 -10.14 -14.51 10.97
C ASP A 180 -10.82 -14.09 9.66
N ASN A 181 -11.70 -13.08 9.78
CA ASN A 181 -12.43 -12.52 8.65
C ASN A 181 -12.29 -10.99 8.63
N ASP A 182 -12.62 -10.39 7.50
CA ASP A 182 -12.39 -8.96 7.24
C ASP A 182 -13.07 -8.05 8.26
N PHE A 183 -14.28 -8.43 8.70
CA PHE A 183 -15.09 -7.64 9.63
C PHE A 183 -14.38 -7.36 10.96
N TRP A 184 -13.63 -8.35 11.47
CA TRP A 184 -12.86 -8.19 12.71
C TRP A 184 -11.44 -7.68 12.49
N THR A 185 -10.94 -7.74 11.25
CA THR A 185 -9.55 -7.42 10.92
C THR A 185 -9.35 -5.95 10.60
N PHE A 186 -10.27 -5.34 9.86
CA PHE A 186 -10.14 -3.96 9.38
C PHE A 186 -10.95 -3.01 10.25
N SER A 187 -10.29 -1.96 10.73
CA SER A 187 -10.88 -0.97 11.63
C SER A 187 -10.69 0.46 11.12
N ARG A 188 -11.45 1.41 11.67
CA ARG A 188 -11.27 2.83 11.36
C ARG A 188 -9.84 3.30 11.65
N GLN A 189 -9.19 2.74 12.67
CA GLN A 189 -7.79 3.04 12.99
C GLN A 189 -6.83 2.66 11.86
N ASP A 190 -7.10 1.58 11.13
CA ASP A 190 -6.29 1.18 9.97
C ASP A 190 -6.46 2.15 8.80
N MET A 191 -7.68 2.70 8.61
CA MET A 191 -7.93 3.75 7.63
C MET A 191 -7.19 5.04 7.98
N VAL A 192 -7.26 5.49 9.24
CA VAL A 192 -6.53 6.66 9.74
C VAL A 192 -5.02 6.47 9.58
N LEU A 193 -4.52 5.30 9.95
CA LEU A 193 -3.10 4.96 9.79
C LEU A 193 -2.67 4.97 8.32
N MET A 194 -3.48 4.41 7.42
CA MET A 194 -3.22 4.45 5.98
C MET A 194 -3.22 5.89 5.45
N ALA A 195 -4.20 6.70 5.84
CA ALA A 195 -4.29 8.09 5.39
C ALA A 195 -3.06 8.90 5.81
N ARG A 196 -2.66 8.79 7.09
CA ARG A 196 -1.42 9.38 7.63
C ARG A 196 -0.18 8.88 6.90
N THR A 197 -0.11 7.60 6.57
CA THR A 197 1.07 7.03 5.91
C THR A 197 1.19 7.51 4.46
N ILE A 198 0.08 7.53 3.71
CA ILE A 198 0.09 8.01 2.32
C ILE A 198 0.44 9.49 2.26
N ILE A 199 -0.12 10.32 3.14
CA ILE A 199 0.18 11.76 3.12
C ILE A 199 1.66 12.01 3.43
N SER A 200 2.24 11.28 4.40
CA SER A 200 3.67 11.34 4.71
C SER A 200 4.55 10.88 3.54
N VAL A 201 4.11 9.88 2.76
CA VAL A 201 4.80 9.48 1.51
C VAL A 201 4.70 10.59 0.46
N LEU A 202 3.49 11.08 0.17
CA LEU A 202 3.24 12.04 -0.89
C LEU A 202 3.88 13.41 -0.63
N LYS A 203 4.09 13.77 0.64
CA LYS A 203 4.75 15.01 1.08
C LYS A 203 6.21 14.82 1.51
N ALA A 204 6.79 13.63 1.34
CA ALA A 204 8.19 13.39 1.69
C ALA A 204 9.13 14.31 0.90
N ASP A 205 10.28 14.68 1.48
CA ASP A 205 11.22 15.66 0.90
C ASP A 205 11.75 15.32 -0.50
N ILE A 206 11.75 14.03 -0.85
CA ILE A 206 12.11 13.58 -2.19
C ILE A 206 11.13 14.09 -3.25
N PHE A 207 9.89 14.37 -2.85
CA PHE A 207 8.95 15.10 -3.65
C PHE A 207 9.24 16.60 -3.53
N SER A 208 9.28 17.30 -4.66
CA SER A 208 9.32 18.76 -4.69
C SER A 208 7.94 19.29 -5.09
N PRO A 209 6.94 19.25 -4.19
CA PRO A 209 5.60 19.71 -4.52
C PRO A 209 5.63 21.21 -4.80
N TYR A 210 4.86 21.61 -5.81
CA TYR A 210 4.68 23.03 -6.11
C TYR A 210 3.68 23.64 -5.10
N PRO A 211 3.81 24.94 -4.73
CA PRO A 211 3.01 25.56 -3.67
C PRO A 211 1.48 25.52 -3.89
N ASN A 212 1.01 25.33 -5.12
CA ASN A 212 -0.41 25.36 -5.47
C ASN A 212 -1.16 24.03 -5.24
N TYR A 213 -0.55 23.05 -4.57
CA TYR A 213 -1.16 21.74 -4.29
C TYR A 213 -1.41 21.47 -2.79
N GLU A 214 -1.34 22.50 -1.93
CA GLU A 214 -1.53 22.38 -0.47
C GLU A 214 -2.82 21.63 -0.10
N ASN A 215 -3.92 21.94 -0.80
CA ASN A 215 -5.26 21.42 -0.52
C ASN A 215 -5.61 20.14 -1.30
N MET A 216 -4.68 19.60 -2.09
CA MET A 216 -4.95 18.43 -2.94
C MET A 216 -5.41 17.23 -2.12
N PHE A 217 -4.83 17.08 -0.94
CA PHE A 217 -4.99 15.91 -0.07
C PHE A 217 -5.73 16.23 1.23
N ASP A 218 -6.54 17.29 1.26
CA ASP A 218 -7.32 17.66 2.46
C ASP A 218 -8.22 16.52 2.94
N TRP A 219 -8.73 15.69 2.03
CA TRP A 219 -9.50 14.50 2.40
C TRP A 219 -8.66 13.48 3.17
N LEU A 220 -7.38 13.30 2.85
CA LEU A 220 -6.46 12.45 3.63
C LEU A 220 -6.14 13.08 4.98
N VAL A 221 -5.96 14.40 5.03
CA VAL A 221 -5.70 15.15 6.27
C VAL A 221 -6.91 15.07 7.20
N ALA A 222 -8.13 15.23 6.66
CA ALA A 222 -9.38 15.12 7.40
C ALA A 222 -9.51 13.75 8.07
N ILE A 223 -9.31 12.65 7.33
CA ILE A 223 -9.27 11.29 7.89
C ILE A 223 -8.16 11.18 8.94
N GLY A 224 -6.97 11.69 8.62
CA GLY A 224 -5.79 11.60 9.49
C GLY A 224 -5.96 12.32 10.83
N ASN A 225 -6.83 13.33 10.90
CA ASN A 225 -7.09 14.11 12.12
C ASN A 225 -8.19 13.50 13.00
N GLU A 226 -8.79 12.38 12.62
CA GLU A 226 -9.76 11.68 13.46
C GLU A 226 -9.09 11.19 14.76
N GLU A 227 -9.54 11.74 15.89
CA GLU A 227 -9.11 11.37 17.24
C GLU A 227 -9.51 9.91 17.55
N PRO A 228 -8.61 9.10 18.14
CA PRO A 228 -8.95 7.74 18.58
C PRO A 228 -10.11 7.70 19.59
N ASN A 229 -10.35 8.80 20.31
CA ASN A 229 -11.22 8.86 21.49
C ASN A 229 -12.71 9.08 21.20
N ASN A 230 -13.12 9.42 19.96
CA ASN A 230 -14.54 9.43 19.59
C ASN A 230 -15.10 8.04 19.20
N LEU A 231 -14.27 7.00 19.23
CA LEU A 231 -14.63 5.65 18.75
C LEU A 231 -14.90 4.64 19.88
N MET A 232 -14.67 5.01 21.15
CA MET A 232 -15.03 4.18 22.31
C MET A 232 -16.52 4.29 22.72
N GLN A 233 -17.35 5.03 21.99
CA GLN A 233 -18.81 5.05 22.17
C GLN A 233 -19.60 4.36 21.04
N SER A 234 -18.96 3.57 20.18
CA SER A 234 -19.64 2.45 19.49
C SER A 234 -19.33 1.09 20.16
N THR A 235 -19.00 1.13 21.45
CA THR A 235 -18.95 -0.01 22.40
C THR A 235 -20.32 -0.68 22.62
N ALA A 236 -21.16 -0.67 21.60
CA ALA A 236 -22.23 -1.61 21.42
C ALA A 236 -21.97 -2.34 20.10
N LYS A 237 -21.14 -3.40 20.15
CA LYS A 237 -21.33 -4.59 19.29
C LYS A 237 -22.66 -5.25 19.68
N ALA A 238 -23.74 -4.47 19.54
CA ALA A 238 -25.09 -4.90 19.72
C ALA A 238 -25.49 -5.71 18.49
N ALA A 239 -25.94 -6.92 18.77
CA ALA A 239 -26.73 -7.78 17.91
C ALA A 239 -26.11 -8.14 16.55
N ILE A 240 -25.36 -9.24 16.55
CA ILE A 240 -25.52 -10.23 15.49
C ILE A 240 -26.13 -11.46 16.15
N ASN A 241 -27.46 -11.45 16.22
CA ASN A 241 -28.25 -12.64 15.92
C ASN A 241 -28.54 -12.60 14.43
#